data_AF-A0A6J0KZX2-F1
#
_entry.id   AF-A0A6J0KZX2-F1
#
_cell.length_a   1.000
_cell.length_b   1.000
_cell.length_c   1.000
_cell.angle_alpha   90.00
_cell.angle_beta   90.00
_cell.angle_gamma   90.00
#
_symmetry.space_group_name_H-M   'P 1'
#
loop_
_entity.id
_entity.type
_entity.pdbx_description
1 polymer ?
#
loop_
_entity_poly.entity_id
_entity_poly.type
_entity_poly.pdbx_seq_one_letter_code
_entity_poly.pdbx_strand_id
1 'polypeptide(L)'
;MSKIIVLKCVGHNPKDFELDKVVAVQFGLIKDLFHGDFDAESKIVVDVPVKFNSYIIGRIIEFCRNRASWSSDRAYWEQDFFHPCREPNQRKRKELIAIMEASEYLCMESLVELTTQSLANYLKGKSPLTIRSLWKVEGDLTAEEEAKALAMGVAKLGH
;
A
#
# COMPACT_ATOMS: atom_id res chain seq x y z
N MET A 1 14.60 -20.95 -21.12
CA MET A 1 13.46 -21.04 -20.17
C MET A 1 13.27 -19.66 -19.54
N SER A 2 12.04 -19.26 -19.20
CA SER A 2 11.80 -17.95 -18.56
C SER A 2 12.27 -17.94 -17.10
N LYS A 3 12.86 -16.83 -16.63
CA LYS A 3 13.24 -16.65 -15.21
C LYS A 3 12.05 -16.89 -14.28
N ILE A 4 12.28 -17.61 -13.19
CA ILE A 4 11.34 -17.74 -12.08
C ILE A 4 11.77 -16.74 -11.00
N ILE A 5 10.95 -15.72 -10.77
CA ILE A 5 11.14 -14.72 -9.73
C ILE A 5 10.25 -15.08 -8.55
N VAL A 6 10.83 -15.22 -7.37
CA VAL A 6 10.13 -15.64 -6.16
C VAL A 6 10.24 -14.57 -5.09
N LEU A 7 9.11 -14.07 -4.60
CA LEU A 7 9.05 -13.28 -3.36
C LEU A 7 8.87 -14.25 -2.19
N LYS A 8 9.84 -14.29 -1.29
CA LYS A 8 9.82 -15.15 -0.12
C LYS A 8 9.42 -14.35 1.11
N CYS A 9 8.23 -14.60 1.63
CA CYS A 9 7.79 -14.01 2.90
C CYS A 9 8.28 -14.89 4.04
N VAL A 10 9.16 -14.37 4.90
CA VAL A 10 9.74 -15.12 6.03
C VAL A 10 9.07 -14.84 7.39
N GLY A 11 8.01 -14.01 7.39
CA GLY A 11 7.31 -13.58 8.62
C GLY A 11 6.35 -14.61 9.21
N HIS A 12 5.38 -14.12 10.01
CA HIS A 12 4.48 -14.94 10.85
C HIS A 12 3.48 -15.86 10.09
N ASN A 13 3.62 -15.97 8.77
CA ASN A 13 2.95 -16.94 7.90
C ASN A 13 3.81 -17.07 6.64
N PRO A 14 4.88 -17.87 6.68
CA PRO A 14 5.84 -17.90 5.60
C PRO A 14 5.17 -18.43 4.33
N LYS A 15 5.39 -17.72 3.23
CA LYS A 15 4.79 -18.07 1.94
C LYS A 15 5.64 -17.50 0.82
N ASP A 16 5.90 -18.35 -0.16
CA ASP A 16 6.63 -17.99 -1.37
C ASP A 16 5.64 -17.69 -2.48
N PHE A 17 5.93 -16.65 -3.26
CA PHE A 17 5.12 -16.23 -4.39
C PHE A 17 5.97 -16.23 -5.65
N GLU A 18 5.66 -17.14 -6.55
CA GLU A 18 6.23 -17.13 -7.90
C GLU A 18 5.52 -16.07 -8.74
N LEU A 19 6.32 -15.21 -9.39
CA LEU A 19 5.85 -14.09 -10.17
C LEU A 19 6.06 -14.34 -11.66
N ASP A 20 5.02 -14.04 -12.44
CA ASP A 20 5.13 -13.91 -13.89
C ASP A 20 6.00 -12.70 -14.24
N LYS A 21 6.72 -12.74 -15.37
CA LYS A 21 7.57 -11.62 -15.83
C LYS A 21 6.78 -10.30 -15.89
N VAL A 22 5.54 -10.32 -16.38
CA VAL A 22 4.65 -9.14 -16.49
C VAL A 22 4.23 -8.55 -15.14
N VAL A 23 4.28 -9.35 -14.07
CA VAL A 23 4.02 -8.91 -12.70
C VAL A 23 5.32 -8.41 -12.07
N ALA A 24 6.42 -9.15 -12.21
CA ALA A 24 7.72 -8.82 -11.63
C ALA A 24 8.27 -7.46 -12.12
N VAL A 25 8.05 -7.11 -13.38
CA VAL A 25 8.44 -5.79 -13.94
C VAL A 25 7.64 -4.61 -13.37
N GLN A 26 6.66 -4.83 -12.50
CA GLN A 26 5.95 -3.74 -11.82
C GLN A 26 6.62 -3.36 -10.49
N PHE A 27 7.51 -4.21 -9.96
CA PHE A 27 8.23 -3.95 -8.72
C PHE A 27 9.52 -3.19 -9.06
N GLY A 28 9.65 -1.94 -8.59
CA GLY A 28 10.86 -1.15 -8.78
C GLY A 28 12.08 -1.80 -8.14
N LEU A 29 11.93 -2.39 -6.95
CA LEU A 29 13.01 -3.09 -6.25
C LEU A 29 13.60 -4.21 -7.12
N ILE A 30 12.76 -4.95 -7.82
CA ILE A 30 13.21 -6.01 -8.73
C ILE A 30 13.94 -5.40 -9.93
N LYS A 31 13.42 -4.31 -10.52
CA LYS A 31 14.14 -3.63 -11.62
C LYS A 31 15.52 -3.15 -11.19
N ASP A 32 15.61 -2.53 -10.02
CA ASP A 32 16.86 -1.99 -9.48
C ASP A 32 17.88 -3.10 -9.22
N LEU A 33 17.43 -4.23 -8.67
CA LEU A 33 18.29 -5.41 -8.44
C LEU A 33 18.82 -6.04 -9.74
N PHE A 34 18.08 -5.93 -10.85
CA PHE A 34 18.43 -6.61 -12.11
C PHE A 34 18.87 -5.68 -13.23
N HIS A 35 18.88 -4.36 -13.01
CA HIS A 35 19.20 -3.35 -14.04
C HIS A 35 18.43 -3.57 -15.36
N GLY A 36 17.22 -4.16 -15.27
CA GLY A 36 16.40 -4.50 -16.43
C GLY A 36 16.79 -5.78 -17.20
N ASP A 37 17.85 -6.51 -16.81
CA ASP A 37 18.21 -7.79 -17.44
C ASP A 37 17.41 -8.95 -16.83
N PHE A 38 16.34 -9.32 -17.52
CA PHE A 38 15.45 -10.42 -17.14
C PHE A 38 15.74 -11.72 -17.91
N ASP A 39 16.85 -11.83 -18.66
CA ASP A 39 17.04 -12.91 -19.64
C ASP A 39 18.14 -13.93 -19.28
N ALA A 40 18.90 -13.74 -18.20
CA ALA A 40 19.79 -14.77 -17.64
C ALA A 40 19.07 -16.02 -17.07
N GLU A 41 19.70 -17.20 -17.11
CA GLU A 41 19.14 -18.46 -16.57
C GLU A 41 19.35 -18.59 -15.05
N SER A 42 18.62 -17.82 -14.24
CA SER A 42 18.69 -17.92 -12.78
C SER A 42 17.34 -17.81 -12.07
N LYS A 43 17.14 -18.65 -11.03
CA LYS A 43 16.05 -18.49 -10.07
C LYS A 43 16.39 -17.32 -9.15
N ILE A 44 15.51 -16.34 -9.08
CA ILE A 44 15.67 -15.16 -8.25
C ILE A 44 14.78 -15.30 -7.03
N VAL A 45 15.35 -15.09 -5.85
CA VAL A 45 14.60 -15.07 -4.58
C VAL A 45 14.83 -13.71 -3.93
N VAL A 46 13.74 -12.99 -3.67
CA VAL A 46 13.75 -11.74 -2.93
C VAL A 46 13.07 -11.98 -1.59
N ASP A 47 13.83 -11.85 -0.50
CA ASP A 47 13.30 -11.98 0.85
C ASP A 47 12.51 -10.71 1.22
N VAL A 48 11.23 -10.89 1.50
CA VAL A 48 10.36 -9.82 1.99
C VAL A 48 10.58 -9.67 3.50
N PRO A 49 10.83 -8.44 4.01
CA PRO A 49 11.00 -8.18 5.42
C PRO A 49 9.88 -8.76 6.29
N VAL A 50 10.23 -9.26 7.47
CA VAL A 50 9.32 -9.90 8.44
C VAL A 50 8.12 -9.01 8.82
N LYS A 51 8.29 -7.67 8.77
CA LYS A 51 7.22 -6.72 9.05
C LYS A 51 6.03 -6.81 8.08
N PHE A 52 6.23 -7.34 6.88
CA PHE A 52 5.17 -7.45 5.88
C PHE A 52 4.55 -8.85 5.89
N ASN A 53 3.24 -8.89 6.10
CA ASN A 53 2.45 -10.11 6.10
C ASN A 53 2.30 -10.66 4.66
N SER A 54 2.46 -11.98 4.47
CA SER A 54 2.24 -12.65 3.19
C SER A 54 0.86 -12.39 2.58
N TYR A 55 -0.17 -12.16 3.40
CA TYR A 55 -1.48 -11.69 2.92
C TYR A 55 -1.38 -10.36 2.15
N ILE A 56 -0.65 -9.39 2.68
CA ILE A 56 -0.48 -8.06 2.06
C ILE A 56 0.30 -8.17 0.76
N ILE A 57 1.37 -8.98 0.74
CA ILE A 57 2.13 -9.27 -0.48
C ILE A 57 1.25 -9.93 -1.54
N GLY A 58 0.39 -10.87 -1.14
CA GLY A 58 -0.60 -11.47 -2.03
C GLY A 58 -1.55 -10.44 -2.66
N ARG A 59 -2.02 -9.45 -1.89
CA ARG A 59 -2.88 -8.36 -2.38
C ARG A 59 -2.15 -7.45 -3.37
N ILE A 60 -0.87 -7.15 -3.13
CA ILE A 60 -0.03 -6.37 -4.06
C ILE A 60 0.15 -7.13 -5.38
N ILE A 61 0.43 -8.43 -5.32
CA ILE A 61 0.56 -9.28 -6.52
C ILE A 61 -0.77 -9.34 -7.29
N GLU A 62 -1.91 -9.45 -6.59
CA GLU A 62 -3.24 -9.40 -7.19
C GLU A 62 -3.48 -8.07 -7.91
N PHE A 63 -3.07 -6.95 -7.32
CA PHE A 63 -3.10 -5.65 -7.98
C PHE A 63 -2.27 -5.64 -9.27
N CYS A 64 -1.02 -6.12 -9.22
CA CYS A 64 -0.17 -6.20 -10.41
C CYS A 64 -0.80 -7.05 -11.52
N ARG A 65 -1.42 -8.18 -11.18
CA ARG A 65 -2.09 -9.07 -12.13
C ARG A 65 -3.30 -8.40 -12.79
N ASN A 66 -4.17 -7.77 -12.01
CA ASN A 66 -5.34 -7.05 -12.53
C ASN A 66 -4.94 -5.85 -13.40
N ARG A 67 -3.83 -5.18 -13.08
CA ARG A 67 -3.31 -4.09 -13.90
C ARG A 67 -2.69 -4.58 -15.21
N ALA A 68 -2.12 -5.78 -15.23
CA ALA A 68 -1.62 -6.42 -16.44
C ALA A 68 -2.75 -6.96 -17.34
N SER A 69 -3.93 -7.29 -16.78
CA SER A 69 -5.05 -7.83 -17.56
C SER A 69 -5.98 -6.73 -18.11
N TRP A 70 -6.27 -6.73 -19.41
CA TRP A 70 -7.27 -5.83 -19.99
C TRP A 70 -8.69 -6.38 -19.77
N SER A 71 -9.24 -6.20 -18.56
CA SER A 71 -10.64 -6.50 -18.27
C SER A 71 -11.49 -5.22 -18.23
N SER A 72 -12.74 -5.32 -18.72
CA SER A 72 -13.75 -4.26 -18.59
C SER A 72 -14.09 -3.94 -17.14
N ASP A 73 -13.91 -4.91 -16.24
CA ASP A 73 -14.32 -4.82 -14.84
C ASP A 73 -13.24 -4.19 -13.94
N ARG A 74 -12.09 -3.82 -14.52
CA ARG A 74 -10.95 -3.25 -13.78
C ARG A 74 -11.36 -2.03 -12.95
N ALA A 75 -12.15 -1.11 -13.52
CA ALA A 75 -12.54 0.11 -12.82
C ALA A 75 -13.38 -0.17 -11.56
N TYR A 76 -14.29 -1.13 -11.65
CA TYR A 76 -15.10 -1.56 -10.51
C TYR A 76 -14.24 -2.26 -9.45
N TRP A 77 -13.34 -3.14 -9.88
CA TRP A 77 -12.41 -3.83 -8.97
C TRP A 77 -11.47 -2.84 -8.29
N GLU A 78 -10.93 -1.85 -8.99
CA GLU A 78 -10.04 -0.83 -8.41
C GLU A 78 -10.79 0.04 -7.39
N GLN A 79 -12.01 0.46 -7.72
CA GLN A 79 -12.85 1.20 -6.78
C GLN A 79 -13.05 0.40 -5.49
N ASP A 80 -13.30 -0.90 -5.59
CA ASP A 80 -13.44 -1.78 -4.45
C ASP A 80 -12.12 -1.99 -3.68
N PHE A 81 -11.04 -2.24 -4.41
CA PHE A 81 -9.71 -2.50 -3.87
C PHE A 81 -9.25 -1.36 -2.97
N PHE A 82 -9.45 -0.12 -3.42
CA PHE A 82 -9.01 1.10 -2.74
C PHE A 82 -10.04 1.70 -1.77
N HIS A 83 -11.24 1.12 -1.61
CA HIS A 83 -12.27 1.68 -0.74
C HIS A 83 -11.93 1.49 0.75
N PRO A 84 -11.59 2.55 1.52
CA PRO A 84 -11.02 2.41 2.87
C PRO A 84 -12.03 1.99 3.94
N CYS A 85 -13.34 2.09 3.65
CA CYS A 85 -14.43 1.88 4.61
C CYS A 85 -15.48 0.88 4.14
N ARG A 86 -15.13 -0.08 3.27
CA ARG A 86 -16.12 -1.07 2.85
C ARG A 86 -16.58 -1.97 4.01
N GLU A 87 -15.72 -2.13 5.02
CA GLU A 87 -16.03 -2.93 6.22
C GLU A 87 -16.15 -2.05 7.48
N PRO A 88 -17.15 -2.31 8.34
CA PRO A 88 -17.38 -1.53 9.58
C PRO A 88 -16.26 -1.69 10.63
N ASN A 89 -15.41 -2.71 10.51
CA ASN A 89 -14.39 -3.12 11.48
C ASN A 89 -13.02 -2.43 11.31
N GLN A 90 -12.91 -1.39 10.46
CA GLN A 90 -11.65 -0.71 10.12
C GLN A 90 -10.57 -1.61 9.46
N ARG A 91 -10.87 -2.87 9.13
CA ARG A 91 -9.89 -3.82 8.59
C ARG A 91 -9.34 -3.36 7.26
N LYS A 92 -10.23 -2.89 6.37
CA LYS A 92 -9.84 -2.46 5.02
C LYS A 92 -8.90 -1.25 5.04
N ARG A 93 -9.10 -0.31 5.97
CA ARG A 93 -8.16 0.80 6.22
C ARG A 93 -6.78 0.29 6.61
N LYS A 94 -6.70 -0.62 7.59
CA LYS A 94 -5.42 -1.20 8.04
C LYS A 94 -4.73 -1.96 6.92
N GLU A 95 -5.50 -2.67 6.10
CA GLU A 95 -4.99 -3.34 4.90
C GLU A 95 -4.39 -2.32 3.92
N LEU A 96 -5.07 -1.21 3.61
CA LEU A 96 -4.54 -0.19 2.71
C LEU A 96 -3.29 0.50 3.24
N ILE A 97 -3.20 0.78 4.55
CA ILE A 97 -1.99 1.33 5.18
C ILE A 97 -0.83 0.33 5.02
N ALA A 98 -1.07 -0.95 5.32
CA ALA A 98 -0.04 -1.99 5.17
C ALA A 98 0.36 -2.20 3.70
N ILE A 99 -0.58 -2.09 2.76
CA ILE A 99 -0.27 -2.11 1.31
C ILE A 99 0.60 -0.92 0.94
N MET A 100 0.28 0.29 1.40
CA MET A 100 1.06 1.50 1.14
C MET A 100 2.51 1.33 1.60
N GLU A 101 2.73 0.92 2.85
CA GLU A 101 4.08 0.72 3.43
C GLU A 101 4.87 -0.40 2.72
N ALA A 102 4.20 -1.50 2.36
CA ALA A 102 4.84 -2.60 1.62
C ALA A 102 5.17 -2.20 0.19
N SER A 103 4.30 -1.42 -0.46
CA SER A 103 4.51 -0.91 -1.82
C SER A 103 5.68 0.04 -1.89
N GLU A 104 5.86 0.89 -0.87
CA GLU A 104 7.01 1.78 -0.77
C GLU A 104 8.32 0.99 -0.66
N TYR A 105 8.36 -0.06 0.17
CA TYR A 105 9.53 -0.94 0.26
C TYR A 105 9.84 -1.67 -1.06
N LEU A 106 8.81 -2.06 -1.80
CA LEU A 106 8.93 -2.74 -3.09
C LEU A 106 9.19 -1.76 -4.26
N CYS A 107 9.36 -0.48 -3.96
CA CYS A 107 9.53 0.63 -4.90
C CYS A 107 8.41 0.67 -5.97
N MET A 108 7.15 0.58 -5.54
CA MET A 108 5.97 0.62 -6.39
C MET A 108 5.25 1.98 -6.30
N GLU A 109 5.86 3.03 -6.87
CA GLU A 109 5.38 4.43 -6.80
C GLU A 109 3.88 4.57 -7.09
N SER A 110 3.42 4.02 -8.23
CA SER A 110 2.00 4.13 -8.59
C SER A 110 1.02 3.50 -7.59
N LEU A 111 1.41 2.44 -6.87
CA LEU A 111 0.54 1.84 -5.86
C LEU A 111 0.57 2.64 -4.55
N VAL A 112 1.73 3.23 -4.21
CA VAL A 112 1.85 4.19 -3.11
C VAL A 112 0.94 5.39 -3.39
N GLU A 113 1.04 6.02 -4.56
CA GLU A 113 0.20 7.17 -4.93
C GLU A 113 -1.30 6.88 -4.83
N LEU A 114 -1.76 5.75 -5.39
CA LEU A 114 -3.18 5.37 -5.36
C LEU A 114 -3.69 5.09 -3.95
N THR A 115 -2.89 4.40 -3.12
CA THR A 115 -3.25 4.13 -1.72
C THR A 115 -3.23 5.42 -0.88
N THR A 116 -2.21 6.26 -1.04
CA THR A 116 -2.11 7.56 -0.36
C THR A 116 -3.25 8.48 -0.72
N GLN A 117 -3.60 8.59 -2.01
CA GLN A 117 -4.73 9.42 -2.46
C GLN A 117 -6.05 8.94 -1.87
N SER A 118 -6.27 7.63 -1.82
CA SER A 118 -7.48 7.03 -1.26
C SER A 118 -7.60 7.27 0.25
N LEU A 119 -6.49 7.12 0.99
CA LEU A 119 -6.42 7.42 2.41
C LEU A 119 -6.59 8.92 2.68
N ALA A 120 -5.99 9.80 1.88
CA ALA A 120 -6.13 11.25 1.99
C ALA A 120 -7.58 11.70 1.76
N ASN A 121 -8.24 11.17 0.73
CA ASN A 121 -9.66 11.42 0.47
C ASN A 121 -10.54 10.98 1.64
N TYR A 122 -10.21 9.86 2.28
CA TYR A 122 -10.92 9.39 3.46
C TYR A 122 -10.70 10.29 4.69
N LEU A 123 -9.51 10.87 4.84
CA LEU A 123 -9.20 11.78 5.94
C LEU A 123 -9.81 13.18 5.77
N LYS A 124 -10.19 13.55 4.53
CA LYS A 124 -10.76 14.87 4.23
C LYS A 124 -11.98 15.15 5.11
N GLY A 125 -11.95 16.29 5.80
CA GLY A 125 -13.03 16.75 6.68
C GLY A 125 -13.10 16.06 8.05
N LYS A 126 -12.20 15.14 8.39
CA LYS A 126 -12.11 14.56 9.74
C LYS A 126 -11.35 15.48 10.69
N SER A 127 -11.76 15.51 11.96
CA SER A 127 -11.05 16.30 12.97
C SER A 127 -9.65 15.73 13.26
N PRO A 128 -8.68 16.56 13.69
CA PRO A 128 -7.34 16.10 14.07
C PRO A 128 -7.36 14.94 15.08
N LEU A 129 -8.22 15.03 16.11
CA LEU A 129 -8.43 13.95 17.10
C LEU A 129 -8.88 12.64 16.44
N THR A 130 -9.81 12.72 15.48
CA THR A 130 -10.24 11.55 14.72
C THR A 130 -9.08 10.97 13.93
N ILE A 131 -8.31 11.81 13.23
CA ILE A 131 -7.15 11.37 12.42
C ILE A 131 -6.12 10.65 13.31
N ARG A 132 -5.75 11.24 14.46
CA ARG A 132 -4.84 10.62 15.44
C ARG A 132 -5.34 9.25 15.89
N SER A 133 -6.62 9.14 16.23
CA SER A 133 -7.23 7.86 16.62
C SER A 133 -7.18 6.83 15.49
N LEU A 134 -7.47 7.25 14.25
CA LEU A 134 -7.49 6.37 13.08
C LEU A 134 -6.09 5.82 12.74
N TRP A 135 -5.05 6.66 12.86
CA TRP A 135 -3.65 6.33 12.58
C TRP A 135 -2.88 5.81 13.80
N LYS A 136 -3.52 5.79 14.98
CA LYS A 136 -2.90 5.38 16.26
C LYS A 136 -1.62 6.16 16.57
N VAL A 137 -1.64 7.47 16.29
CA VAL A 137 -0.53 8.38 16.56
C VAL A 137 -0.84 9.17 17.83
N GLU A 138 0.14 9.25 18.73
CA GLU A 138 0.04 10.07 19.94
C GLU A 138 0.12 11.56 19.59
N GLY A 139 -0.61 12.39 20.33
CA GLY A 139 -0.53 13.84 20.18
C GLY A 139 0.79 14.35 20.75
N ASP A 140 1.50 15.16 19.96
CA ASP A 140 2.75 15.84 20.32
C ASP A 140 2.53 17.26 20.85
N LEU A 141 1.30 17.79 20.72
CA LEU A 141 0.92 19.13 21.16
C LEU A 141 0.46 19.15 22.62
N THR A 142 0.78 20.24 23.31
CA THR A 142 0.13 20.56 24.59
C THR A 142 -1.34 20.95 24.37
N ALA A 143 -2.15 20.88 25.43
CA ALA A 143 -3.57 21.23 25.36
C ALA A 143 -3.81 22.68 24.86
N GLU A 144 -2.93 23.62 25.19
CA GLU A 144 -3.04 25.01 24.74
C GLU A 144 -2.71 25.16 23.24
N GLU A 145 -1.68 24.48 22.75
CA GLU A 145 -1.29 24.49 21.34
C GLU A 145 -2.36 23.81 20.47
N GLU A 146 -2.94 22.71 20.95
CA GLU A 146 -4.04 22.04 20.26
C GLU A 146 -5.30 22.92 20.20
N ALA A 147 -5.64 23.61 21.29
CA ALA A 147 -6.76 24.56 21.31
C ALA A 147 -6.56 25.73 20.34
N LYS A 148 -5.34 26.30 20.28
CA LYS A 148 -4.99 27.35 19.32
C LYS A 148 -5.09 26.85 17.88
N ALA A 149 -4.54 25.67 17.58
CA ALA A 149 -4.60 25.07 16.25
C ALA A 149 -6.05 24.81 15.79
N LEU A 150 -6.90 24.31 16.70
CA LEU A 150 -8.32 24.08 16.42
C LEU A 150 -9.06 25.41 16.15
N ALA A 151 -8.83 26.42 16.98
CA ALA A 151 -9.44 27.75 16.82
C ALA A 151 -9.03 28.43 15.50
N MET A 152 -7.75 28.36 15.13
CA MET A 152 -7.26 28.89 13.85
C MET A 152 -7.81 28.12 12.64
N GLY A 153 -7.99 26.80 12.76
CA GLY A 153 -8.59 25.97 11.72
C GLY A 153 -10.05 26.31 11.43
N VAL A 154 -10.84 26.54 12.48
CA VAL A 154 -12.26 26.96 12.36
C VAL A 154 -12.37 28.35 11.74
N ALA A 155 -11.47 29.28 12.11
CA ALA A 155 -11.45 30.63 11.56
C ALA A 155 -11.16 30.68 10.04
N LYS A 156 -10.42 29.71 9.50
CA LYS A 156 -10.12 29.62 8.05
C LYS A 156 -11.23 28.96 7.21
N LEU A 157 -12.17 28.24 7.84
CA LEU A 157 -13.28 27.57 7.16
C LEU A 157 -14.58 28.41 7.16
N GLY A 158 -14.58 29.54 7.87
CA GLY A 158 -15.66 30.52 7.86
C GLY A 158 -15.36 31.70 6.94
N HIS A 159 -15.32 31.46 5.62
CA HIS A 159 -15.43 32.49 4.58
C HIS A 159 -16.11 31.89 3.35
#